data_AF-A0A7G2LZR9-F1
#
_entry.id   AF-A0A7G2LZR9-F1
#
_cell.length_a   1.000
_cell.length_b   1.000
_cell.length_c   1.000
_cell.angle_alpha   90.00
_cell.angle_beta   90.00
_cell.angle_gamma   90.00
#
_symmetry.space_group_name_H-M   'P 1'
#
loop_
_entity.id
_entity.type
_entity.pdbx_description
1 polymer ?
#
loop_
_entity_poly.entity_id
_entity_poly.type
_entity_poly.pdbx_seq_one_letter_code
_entity_poly.pdbx_strand_id
1 'polypeptide(L)'
;TQQHIALREDAMRSPIIMKLEAARIAKCYDALEARLSTPLENRDYLLTSGFSAADISVGQAVYMARHFVKLDDHPSVAAWYERITERDSFEQALPEEGRLYAQDFYAPWPVE
;
A
#
# COMPACT_ATOMS: atom_id res chain seq x y z
N THR A 1 6.13 6.27 7.75
CA THR A 1 5.20 7.17 7.07
C THR A 1 6.00 8.14 6.22
N GLN A 2 5.34 9.00 5.43
CA GLN A 2 6.01 9.86 4.45
C GLN A 2 6.98 10.87 5.09
N GLN A 3 6.77 11.25 6.36
CA GLN A 3 7.66 12.17 7.06
C GLN A 3 9.10 11.67 7.24
N HIS A 4 9.32 10.35 7.23
CA HIS A 4 10.68 9.78 7.22
C HIS A 4 11.43 10.08 5.92
N ILE A 5 10.71 10.35 4.84
CA ILE A 5 11.27 10.58 3.51
C ILE A 5 11.33 12.08 3.21
N ALA A 6 10.24 12.80 3.48
CA ALA A 6 10.09 14.20 3.09
C ALA A 6 10.79 15.18 4.05
N LEU A 7 10.96 14.82 5.33
CA LEU A 7 11.54 15.69 6.34
C LEU A 7 12.93 15.19 6.73
N ARG A 8 13.94 16.02 6.47
CA ARG A 8 15.35 15.68 6.65
C ARG A 8 15.71 15.46 8.11
N GLU A 9 15.35 16.41 8.97
CA GLU A 9 15.70 16.39 10.39
C GLU A 9 14.56 15.81 11.24
N ASP A 10 14.92 14.97 12.20
CA ASP A 10 13.99 14.31 13.12
C ASP A 10 13.07 15.30 13.87
N ALA A 11 13.63 16.43 14.30
CA ALA A 11 12.88 17.46 15.03
C ALA A 11 11.75 18.11 14.22
N MET A 12 11.74 17.96 12.89
CA MET A 12 10.67 18.46 12.02
C MET A 12 9.45 17.54 11.99
N ARG A 13 9.61 16.27 12.41
CA ARG A 13 8.58 15.24 12.30
C ARG A 13 7.62 15.32 13.47
N SER A 14 6.36 15.00 13.21
CA SER A 14 5.27 15.02 14.20
C SER A 14 4.71 13.61 14.40
N PRO A 15 4.88 13.00 15.59
CA PRO A 15 4.30 11.69 15.90
C PRO A 15 2.79 11.62 15.63
N ILE A 16 2.06 12.70 15.92
CA ILE A 16 0.61 12.80 15.67
C ILE A 16 0.29 12.71 14.18
N ILE A 17 0.99 13.47 13.34
CA ILE A 17 0.74 13.45 11.90
C ILE A 17 1.13 12.10 11.31
N MET A 18 2.26 11.52 11.73
CA MET A 18 2.68 10.18 11.30
C MET A 18 1.60 9.13 11.64
N LYS A 19 1.04 9.17 12.87
CA LYS A 19 -0.08 8.31 13.25
C LYS A 19 -1.29 8.49 12.34
N LEU A 20 -1.67 9.73 12.03
CA LEU A 20 -2.81 10.03 11.14
C LEU A 20 -2.56 9.59 9.69
N GLU A 21 -1.35 9.77 9.18
CA GLU A 21 -0.93 9.30 7.85
C GLU A 21 -1.09 7.78 7.73
N ALA A 22 -0.54 7.03 8.70
CA ALA A 22 -0.68 5.58 8.76
C ALA A 22 -2.15 5.15 8.87
N ALA A 23 -2.94 5.79 9.75
CA ALA A 23 -4.35 5.48 9.91
C ALA A 23 -5.18 5.72 8.63
N ARG A 24 -4.85 6.74 7.84
CA ARG A 24 -5.52 7.01 6.55
C ARG A 24 -5.23 5.92 5.53
N ILE A 25 -3.99 5.44 5.44
CA ILE A 25 -3.63 4.31 4.58
C ILE A 25 -4.39 3.05 5.01
N ALA A 26 -4.42 2.75 6.32
CA ALA A 26 -5.15 1.60 6.84
C ALA A 26 -6.65 1.66 6.45
N LYS A 27 -7.27 2.84 6.49
CA LYS A 27 -8.66 3.02 6.02
C LYS A 27 -8.85 2.76 4.52
N CYS A 28 -7.83 3.06 3.69
CA CYS A 28 -7.86 2.67 2.28
C CYS A 28 -7.79 1.15 2.12
N TYR A 29 -6.96 0.47 2.92
CA TYR A 29 -6.90 -1.00 2.91
C TYR A 29 -8.22 -1.62 3.40
N ASP A 30 -8.88 -1.07 4.41
CA ASP A 30 -10.22 -1.50 4.83
C ASP A 30 -11.22 -1.48 3.65
N ALA A 31 -11.17 -0.42 2.84
CA ALA A 31 -12.06 -0.29 1.68
C ALA A 31 -11.73 -1.30 0.57
N LEU A 32 -10.45 -1.58 0.33
CA LEU A 32 -10.02 -2.61 -0.62
C LEU A 32 -10.38 -4.02 -0.14
N GLU A 33 -10.19 -4.31 1.14
CA GLU A 33 -10.55 -5.59 1.74
C GLU A 33 -12.05 -5.83 1.60
N ALA A 34 -12.89 -4.85 1.97
CA ALA A 34 -14.33 -4.93 1.79
C ALA A 34 -14.74 -5.12 0.31
N ARG A 35 -14.00 -4.52 -0.62
CA ARG A 35 -14.24 -4.64 -2.06
C ARG A 35 -13.92 -6.03 -2.61
N LEU A 36 -12.87 -6.67 -2.09
CA LEU A 36 -12.32 -7.95 -2.56
C LEU A 36 -12.90 -9.17 -1.83
N SER A 37 -13.33 -9.01 -0.57
CA SER A 37 -13.85 -10.08 0.29
C SER A 37 -15.37 -10.28 0.20
N THR A 38 -16.04 -9.75 -0.84
CA THR A 38 -17.52 -9.67 -0.85
C THR A 38 -18.19 -11.04 -0.69
N PRO A 39 -19.23 -11.20 0.18
CA PRO A 39 -19.77 -12.50 0.57
C PRO A 39 -20.37 -13.35 -0.56
N LEU A 40 -20.73 -12.71 -1.68
CA LEU A 40 -21.37 -13.38 -2.81
C LEU A 40 -20.33 -13.94 -3.79
N GLU A 41 -19.15 -13.32 -3.88
CA GLU A 41 -18.05 -13.70 -4.76
C GLU A 41 -16.74 -13.17 -4.17
N ASN A 42 -15.79 -14.05 -3.85
CA ASN A 42 -14.40 -13.64 -3.69
C ASN A 42 -13.91 -13.13 -5.04
N ARG A 43 -13.39 -11.90 -5.08
CA ARG A 43 -12.96 -11.29 -6.33
C ARG A 43 -11.45 -11.36 -6.46
N ASP A 44 -11.00 -11.92 -7.57
CA ASP A 44 -9.58 -11.96 -7.91
C ASP A 44 -9.01 -10.58 -8.27
N TYR A 45 -9.87 -9.66 -8.72
CA TYR A 45 -9.54 -8.30 -9.19
C TYR A 45 -10.59 -7.26 -8.75
N LEU A 46 -10.27 -5.97 -8.88
CA LEU A 46 -11.16 -4.89 -8.44
C LEU A 46 -12.46 -4.78 -9.23
N LEU A 47 -12.49 -5.26 -10.48
CA LEU A 47 -13.69 -5.33 -11.32
C LEU A 47 -14.06 -6.79 -11.61
N THR A 48 -15.36 -7.07 -11.78
CA THR A 48 -15.82 -8.43 -12.15
C THR A 48 -15.32 -8.89 -13.52
N SER A 49 -14.95 -7.96 -14.40
CA SER A 49 -14.46 -8.26 -15.75
C SER A 49 -13.02 -8.79 -15.78
N GLY A 50 -12.35 -8.90 -14.63
CA GLY A 50 -10.95 -9.32 -14.52
C GLY A 50 -9.97 -8.16 -14.36
N PHE A 51 -8.68 -8.45 -14.57
CA PHE A 51 -7.59 -7.49 -14.45
C PHE A 51 -7.81 -6.28 -15.37
N SER A 52 -7.60 -5.08 -14.84
CA SER A 52 -7.94 -3.83 -15.51
C SER A 52 -7.00 -2.68 -15.12
N ALA A 53 -7.21 -1.52 -15.75
CA ALA A 53 -6.52 -0.29 -15.38
C ALA A 53 -6.79 0.13 -13.90
N ALA A 54 -7.92 -0.31 -13.32
CA ALA A 54 -8.18 -0.07 -11.90
C ALA A 54 -7.14 -0.79 -11.02
N ASP A 55 -6.82 -2.04 -11.36
CA ASP A 55 -5.83 -2.84 -10.63
C ASP A 55 -4.42 -2.25 -10.76
N ILE A 56 -4.07 -1.72 -11.93
CA ILE A 56 -2.79 -1.04 -12.16
C ILE A 56 -2.70 0.24 -11.30
N SER A 57 -3.72 1.09 -11.37
CA SER A 57 -3.75 2.38 -10.66
C SER A 57 -3.72 2.20 -9.14
N VAL A 58 -4.60 1.35 -8.61
CA VAL A 58 -4.65 1.08 -7.16
C VAL A 58 -3.44 0.26 -6.73
N GLY A 59 -2.98 -0.69 -7.55
CA GLY A 59 -1.79 -1.50 -7.28
C GLY A 59 -0.55 -0.64 -7.09
N GLN A 60 -0.36 0.41 -7.90
CA GLN A 60 0.74 1.35 -7.73
C GLN A 60 0.64 2.12 -6.40
N ALA A 61 -0.57 2.52 -5.99
CA ALA A 61 -0.77 3.16 -4.69
C ALA A 61 -0.44 2.19 -3.53
N VAL A 62 -0.81 0.91 -3.64
CA VAL A 62 -0.48 -0.12 -2.64
C VAL A 62 1.02 -0.45 -2.65
N TYR A 63 1.68 -0.47 -3.81
CA TYR A 63 3.13 -0.63 -3.93
C TYR A 63 3.87 0.37 -3.03
N MET A 64 3.50 1.65 -3.10
CA MET A 64 4.08 2.70 -2.26
C MET A 64 3.62 2.60 -0.80
N ALA A 65 2.33 2.37 -0.55
CA ALA A 65 1.74 2.42 0.79
C ALA A 65 2.27 1.33 1.73
N ARG A 66 2.71 0.18 1.20
CA ARG A 66 3.27 -0.93 1.98
C ARG A 66 4.57 -0.58 2.71
N HIS A 67 5.27 0.47 2.28
CA HIS A 67 6.40 1.02 3.03
C HIS A 67 5.97 1.73 4.34
N PHE A 68 4.69 1.97 4.56
CA PHE A 68 4.18 2.75 5.70
C PHE A 68 3.15 2.02 6.54
N VAL A 69 2.39 1.10 5.96
CA VAL A 69 1.40 0.25 6.65
C VAL A 69 1.46 -1.15 6.05
N LYS A 70 1.51 -2.18 6.89
CA LYS A 70 1.52 -3.58 6.44
C LYS A 70 0.11 -4.04 6.05
N LEU A 71 0.03 -5.13 5.29
CA LEU A 71 -1.22 -5.77 4.88
C LEU A 71 -1.65 -6.92 5.80
N ASP A 72 -0.98 -7.09 6.96
CA ASP A 72 -1.16 -8.25 7.84
C ASP A 72 -2.62 -8.45 8.30
N ASP A 73 -3.41 -7.36 8.37
CA ASP A 73 -4.83 -7.37 8.75
C ASP A 73 -5.81 -7.38 7.54
N HIS A 74 -5.30 -7.46 6.31
CA HIS A 74 -6.07 -7.36 5.05
C HIS A 74 -5.72 -8.51 4.08
N PRO A 75 -6.12 -9.76 4.40
CA PRO A 75 -5.70 -10.93 3.64
C PRO A 75 -6.19 -10.96 2.19
N SER A 76 -7.39 -10.43 1.91
CA SER A 76 -7.89 -10.36 0.52
C SER A 76 -7.10 -9.33 -0.29
N VAL A 77 -6.72 -8.21 0.32
CA VAL A 77 -5.81 -7.23 -0.30
C VAL A 77 -4.43 -7.83 -0.54
N ALA A 78 -3.89 -8.58 0.42
CA ALA A 78 -2.59 -9.24 0.28
C ALA A 78 -2.59 -10.22 -0.91
N ALA A 79 -3.60 -11.10 -1.01
CA ALA A 79 -3.75 -12.05 -2.10
C ALA A 79 -3.97 -11.38 -3.46
N TRP A 80 -4.79 -10.33 -3.51
CA TRP A 80 -4.97 -9.52 -4.73
C TRP A 80 -3.66 -8.86 -5.15
N TYR A 81 -2.93 -8.28 -4.22
CA TYR A 81 -1.68 -7.58 -4.51
C TYR A 81 -0.60 -8.54 -5.02
N GLU A 82 -0.45 -9.72 -4.41
CA GLU A 82 0.43 -10.79 -4.89
C GLU A 82 0.10 -11.14 -6.35
N ARG A 83 -1.17 -11.47 -6.62
CA ARG A 83 -1.64 -11.84 -7.97
C ARG A 83 -1.32 -10.79 -9.05
N ILE A 84 -1.53 -9.50 -8.76
CA ILE A 84 -1.28 -8.45 -9.77
C ILE A 84 0.21 -8.16 -9.96
N THR A 85 1.07 -8.55 -9.01
CA THR A 85 2.51 -8.28 -9.04
C THR A 85 3.37 -9.46 -9.49
N GLU A 86 2.82 -10.69 -9.54
CA GLU A 86 3.46 -11.86 -10.18
C GLU A 86 3.60 -11.76 -11.71
N ARG A 87 3.02 -10.71 -12.32
CA ARG A 87 3.00 -10.55 -13.78
C ARG A 87 4.34 -10.04 -14.30
N ASP A 88 4.85 -10.60 -15.40
CA ASP A 88 6.07 -10.12 -16.08
C ASP A 88 6.02 -8.61 -16.38
N SER A 89 4.84 -8.09 -16.72
CA SER A 89 4.65 -6.66 -16.99
C SER A 89 4.85 -5.77 -15.76
N PHE A 90 4.63 -6.31 -14.56
CA PHE A 90 4.91 -5.59 -13.30
C PHE A 90 6.42 -5.50 -13.08
N GLU A 91 7.14 -6.62 -13.23
CA GLU A 91 8.60 -6.66 -13.13
C GLU A 91 9.25 -5.68 -14.12
N GLN A 92 8.80 -5.67 -15.37
CA GLN A 92 9.27 -4.74 -16.41
C GLN A 92 8.97 -3.26 -16.10
N ALA A 93 8.00 -2.98 -15.24
CA ALA A 93 7.62 -1.62 -14.85
C ALA A 93 8.32 -1.15 -13.57
N LEU A 94 9.11 -2.02 -12.91
CA LEU A 94 9.86 -1.62 -11.72
C LEU A 94 10.97 -0.62 -12.09
N PRO A 95 11.24 0.36 -11.22
CA PRO A 95 12.29 1.35 -11.47
C PRO A 95 13.68 0.68 -11.47
N GLU A 96 14.48 0.97 -12.51
CA GLU A 96 15.83 0.42 -12.69
C GLU A 96 16.85 1.00 -11.69
N GLU A 97 16.79 2.31 -11.40
CA GLU A 97 17.72 3.01 -10.48
C GLU A 97 17.02 4.14 -9.69
N GLY A 98 17.60 4.56 -8.56
CA GLY A 98 17.14 5.73 -7.78
C GLY A 98 15.95 5.44 -6.84
N ARG A 99 16.10 4.49 -5.91
CA ARG A 99 15.03 4.13 -4.97
C ARG A 99 14.72 5.29 -4.00
N LEU A 100 13.50 5.81 -4.09
CA LEU A 100 12.96 6.79 -3.13
C LEU A 100 12.94 6.23 -1.70
N TYR A 101 12.67 4.93 -1.56
CA TYR A 101 12.62 4.23 -0.29
C TYR A 101 13.93 3.45 -0.07
N ALA A 102 14.70 3.87 0.92
CA ALA A 102 15.94 3.21 1.35
C ALA A 102 15.69 2.02 2.30
N GLN A 103 14.50 1.93 2.89
CA GLN A 103 14.08 0.87 3.79
C GLN A 103 12.77 0.26 3.29
N ASP A 104 12.58 -1.01 3.62
CA ASP A 104 11.35 -1.73 3.26
C ASP A 104 10.14 -1.20 4.04
N PHE A 105 10.33 -0.67 5.26
CA PHE A 105 9.25 -0.18 6.09
C PHE A 105 9.65 0.97 7.01
N TYR A 106 8.75 1.95 7.15
CA TYR A 106 8.90 3.14 7.96
C TYR A 106 7.72 3.27 8.93
N ALA A 107 7.89 2.85 10.17
CA ALA A 107 6.83 2.91 11.19
C ALA A 107 6.48 4.37 11.57
N PRO A 108 5.23 4.69 11.94
CA PRO A 108 4.93 5.93 12.65
C PRO A 108 5.66 5.94 14.01
N TRP A 109 6.07 7.12 14.47
CA TRP A 109 6.62 7.26 15.80
C TRP A 109 5.56 7.02 16.89
N PRO A 110 5.94 6.49 18.05
CA PRO A 110 5.02 6.33 19.16
C PRO A 110 4.46 7.70 19.58
N VAL A 111 3.18 7.71 19.93
CA VAL A 111 2.55 8.87 20.58
C VAL A 111 2.52 8.53 22.06
N GLU A 112 3.26 9.28 22.87
CA GLU A 112 3.19 9.25 24.32
C GLU A 112 1.85 9.77 24.84
#